data_AF-X0UYM6-F1
#
_entry.id   AF-X0UYM6-F1
#
_cell.length_a   1.000
_cell.length_b   1.000
_cell.length_c   1.000
_cell.angle_alpha   90.00
_cell.angle_beta   90.00
_cell.angle_gamma   90.00
#
_symmetry.space_group_name_H-M   'P 1'
#
loop_
_entity.id
_entity.type
_entity.pdbx_description
1 polymer ?
#
loop_
_entity_poly.entity_id
_entity_poly.type
_entity_poly.pdbx_seq_one_letter_code
_entity_poly.pdbx_strand_id
1 'polypeptide(L)'
;GPSVTEVLEYHYEIDGEPPLVSRGVARADGIEFHGPQIRVPEAVFLSGRQFTRQTALAERFTTVEDSGQLSFVVESLRAIEPNLKSLSLGVVAGMPLVRGDVGLKHPLALPFMGGGMVRVMEVLLGIGCAPDGLVMIDEVENGIYHKKLESTWKAIDIASERANTQIFATTHSLECVRAAIAAFSGRRSAQFRLHRLERKAGKLRAVTYTSETADAALDMELEVR
;
A
#
# COMPACT_ATOMS: atom_id res chain seq x y z
N GLY A 1 37.36 35.66 -17.31
CA GLY A 1 36.00 36.23 -17.12
C GLY A 1 35.37 35.52 -15.93
N PRO A 2 34.48 36.16 -15.16
CA PRO A 2 33.91 35.53 -13.98
C PRO A 2 33.02 34.37 -14.45
N SER A 3 33.36 33.14 -14.08
CA SER A 3 32.45 32.01 -14.17
C SER A 3 31.38 32.24 -13.11
N VAL A 4 30.25 32.85 -13.51
CA VAL A 4 29.10 33.03 -12.62
C VAL A 4 28.73 31.64 -12.11
N THR A 5 28.98 31.41 -10.83
CA THR A 5 28.68 30.17 -10.11
C THR A 5 27.52 30.53 -9.21
N GLU A 6 26.30 30.29 -9.66
CA GLU A 6 25.15 30.36 -8.77
C GLU A 6 25.10 29.05 -8.00
N VAL A 7 25.15 29.16 -6.67
CA VAL A 7 25.08 28.02 -5.76
C VAL A 7 23.75 28.07 -5.04
N LEU A 8 22.94 27.03 -5.20
CA LEU A 8 21.70 26.86 -4.45
C LEU A 8 21.95 25.83 -3.34
N GLU A 9 21.74 26.22 -2.09
CA GLU A 9 21.87 25.30 -0.95
C GLU A 9 20.49 24.85 -0.48
N TYR A 10 20.31 23.54 -0.33
CA TYR A 10 19.13 22.90 0.23
C TYR A 10 19.48 22.35 1.60
N HIS A 11 18.81 22.83 2.64
CA HIS A 11 19.01 22.41 4.02
C HIS A 11 17.85 21.48 4.41
N TYR A 12 18.16 20.29 4.92
CA TYR A 12 17.17 19.31 5.38
C TYR A 12 17.33 19.08 6.88
N GLU A 13 16.21 19.12 7.60
CA GLU A 13 16.12 18.72 8.99
C GLU A 13 15.31 17.43 9.06
N ILE A 14 15.90 16.40 9.67
CA ILE A 14 15.27 15.11 9.94
C ILE A 14 15.38 14.89 11.44
N ASP A 15 14.25 14.63 12.11
CA ASP A 15 14.22 14.47 13.57
C ASP A 15 15.14 13.34 14.03
N GLY A 16 16.11 13.67 14.89
CA GLY A 16 17.08 12.71 15.44
C GLY A 16 18.34 12.50 14.59
N GLU A 17 18.43 13.13 13.42
CA GLU A 17 19.59 13.05 12.51
C GLU A 17 20.30 14.41 12.41
N PRO A 18 21.62 14.44 12.12
CA PRO A 18 22.31 15.70 11.86
C PRO A 18 21.76 16.39 10.60
N PRO A 19 21.72 17.74 10.58
CA PRO A 19 21.21 18.49 9.44
C PRO A 19 22.01 18.15 8.17
N LEU A 20 21.29 17.91 7.08
CA LEU A 20 21.84 17.55 5.79
C LEU A 20 21.84 18.77 4.88
N VAL A 21 22.87 18.91 4.04
CA VAL A 21 22.96 20.01 3.07
C VAL A 21 23.28 19.45 1.68
N SER A 22 22.44 19.76 0.71
CA SER A 22 22.72 19.54 -0.72
C SER A 22 23.02 20.87 -1.40
N ARG A 23 23.93 20.87 -2.35
CA ARG A 23 24.36 22.04 -3.13
C ARG A 23 24.15 21.79 -4.61
N GLY A 24 23.33 22.62 -5.24
CA GLY A 24 23.25 22.73 -6.70
C GLY A 24 24.25 23.79 -7.18
N VAL A 25 25.18 23.41 -8.06
CA VAL A 25 26.17 24.32 -8.65
C VAL A 25 25.87 24.45 -10.13
N ALA A 26 25.43 25.65 -10.55
CA ALA A 26 25.24 25.96 -11.96
C ALA A 26 26.56 26.45 -12.58
N ARG A 27 27.00 25.80 -13.66
CA ARG A 27 28.17 26.13 -14.48
C ARG A 27 27.73 26.35 -15.92
N ALA A 28 28.63 26.87 -16.75
CA ALA A 28 28.34 27.13 -18.17
C ALA A 28 28.04 25.85 -18.98
N ASP A 29 28.49 24.69 -18.50
CA ASP A 29 28.36 23.37 -19.12
C ASP A 29 27.30 22.47 -18.47
N GLY A 30 26.64 22.92 -17.38
CA GLY A 30 25.57 22.15 -16.74
C GLY A 30 25.30 22.52 -15.29
N ILE A 31 24.46 21.71 -14.65
CA ILE A 31 24.13 21.82 -13.22
C ILE A 31 24.62 20.54 -12.54
N GLU A 32 25.47 20.68 -11.53
CA GLU A 32 25.91 19.58 -10.68
C GLU A 32 25.21 19.63 -9.32
N PHE A 33 24.78 18.48 -8.80
CA PHE A 33 24.24 18.36 -7.45
C PHE A 33 25.22 17.59 -6.56
N HIS A 34 25.65 18.21 -5.47
CA HIS A 34 26.54 17.63 -4.46
C HIS A 34 25.80 17.57 -3.13
N GLY A 35 25.55 16.39 -2.58
CA GLY A 35 24.80 16.28 -1.34
C GLY A 35 24.77 14.85 -0.81
N PRO A 36 24.28 14.66 0.42
CA PRO A 36 24.06 13.33 0.97
C PRO A 36 23.10 12.55 0.09
N GLN A 37 23.34 11.26 -0.10
CA GLN A 37 22.37 10.39 -0.75
C GLN A 37 21.15 10.27 0.16
N ILE A 38 20.09 11.00 -0.19
CA ILE A 38 18.78 10.81 0.42
C ILE A 38 18.24 9.49 -0.12
N ARG A 39 18.18 8.46 0.73
CA ARG A 39 17.54 7.20 0.38
C ARG A 39 16.04 7.41 0.43
N VAL A 40 15.42 7.58 -0.72
CA VAL A 40 13.96 7.57 -0.83
C VAL A 40 13.53 6.10 -0.66
N PRO A 41 12.69 5.77 0.33
CA PRO A 41 12.17 4.42 0.48
C PRO A 41 11.40 4.02 -0.77
N GLU A 42 11.41 2.74 -1.10
CA GLU A 42 10.59 2.22 -2.20
C GLU A 42 9.11 2.49 -1.89
N ALA A 43 8.39 3.05 -2.86
CA ALA A 43 7.03 3.51 -2.68
C ALA A 43 6.12 2.96 -3.78
N VAL A 44 5.04 2.29 -3.37
CA VAL A 44 4.00 1.80 -4.29
C VAL A 44 2.71 2.55 -4.05
N PHE A 45 2.13 3.12 -5.12
CA PHE A 45 0.79 3.70 -5.10
C PHE A 45 -0.21 2.79 -5.83
N LEU A 46 -1.33 2.51 -5.17
CA LEU A 46 -2.45 1.73 -5.70
C LEU A 46 -3.69 2.63 -5.77
N SER A 47 -4.13 2.93 -7.00
CA SER A 47 -5.31 3.75 -7.25
C SER A 47 -6.59 3.02 -6.86
N GLY A 48 -7.61 3.74 -6.38
CA GLY A 48 -8.95 3.20 -6.13
C GLY A 48 -9.75 2.98 -7.42
N ARG A 49 -9.45 3.74 -8.48
CA ARG A 49 -10.29 3.83 -9.69
C ARG A 49 -9.79 3.03 -10.87
N GLN A 50 -8.53 2.62 -10.85
CA GLN A 50 -7.89 1.91 -11.95
C GLN A 50 -7.13 0.71 -11.41
N PHE A 51 -7.49 -0.49 -11.88
CA PHE A 51 -6.68 -1.67 -11.65
C PHE A 51 -5.30 -1.50 -12.29
N THR A 52 -4.31 -2.07 -11.63
CA THR A 52 -2.94 -2.21 -12.11
C THR A 52 -2.98 -2.90 -13.47
N ARG A 53 -2.25 -2.34 -14.44
CA ARG A 53 -2.11 -2.94 -15.76
C ARG A 53 -1.59 -4.38 -15.62
N GLN A 54 -2.11 -5.31 -16.42
CA GLN A 54 -1.75 -6.73 -16.32
C GLN A 54 -0.24 -6.97 -16.43
N THR A 55 0.47 -6.16 -17.22
CA THR A 55 1.93 -6.21 -17.32
C THR A 55 2.61 -5.84 -15.99
N ALA A 56 2.20 -4.73 -15.36
CA ALA A 56 2.75 -4.31 -14.07
C ALA A 56 2.36 -5.27 -12.94
N LEU A 57 1.16 -5.85 -12.99
CA LEU A 57 0.74 -6.88 -12.04
C LEU A 57 1.59 -8.15 -12.19
N ALA A 58 1.87 -8.56 -13.43
CA ALA A 58 2.75 -9.69 -13.73
C ALA A 58 4.20 -9.44 -13.28
N GLU A 59 4.73 -8.24 -13.49
CA GLU A 59 6.07 -7.86 -13.00
C GLU A 59 6.15 -7.98 -11.48
N ARG A 60 5.18 -7.40 -10.76
CA ARG A 60 5.12 -7.53 -9.29
C ARG A 60 4.94 -8.97 -8.84
N PHE A 61 4.12 -9.75 -9.55
CA PHE A 61 3.95 -11.18 -9.28
C PHE A 61 5.29 -11.91 -9.35
N THR A 62 6.07 -11.69 -10.41
CA THR A 62 7.40 -12.28 -10.56
C THR A 62 8.34 -11.83 -9.45
N THR A 63 8.37 -10.54 -9.09
CA THR A 63 9.19 -10.05 -7.96
C THR A 63 8.84 -10.74 -6.64
N VAL A 64 7.55 -10.95 -6.36
CA VAL A 64 7.10 -11.62 -5.12
C VAL A 64 7.35 -13.13 -5.17
N GLU A 65 7.27 -13.75 -6.36
CA GLU A 65 7.66 -15.14 -6.58
C GLU A 65 9.16 -15.35 -6.34
N ASP A 66 10.00 -14.51 -6.94
CA ASP A 66 11.46 -14.57 -6.82
C ASP A 66 11.96 -14.33 -5.39
N SER A 67 11.22 -13.56 -4.59
CA SER A 67 11.50 -13.37 -3.16
C SER A 67 10.97 -14.49 -2.26
N GLY A 68 10.34 -15.52 -2.81
CA GLY A 68 9.82 -16.67 -2.06
C GLY A 68 8.55 -16.38 -1.23
N GLN A 69 7.89 -15.24 -1.47
CA GLN A 69 6.74 -14.78 -0.69
C GLN A 69 5.39 -15.16 -1.32
N LEU A 70 5.38 -15.77 -2.51
CA LEU A 70 4.15 -16.11 -3.21
C LEU A 70 3.23 -17.07 -2.43
N SER A 71 3.80 -18.00 -1.66
CA SER A 71 3.02 -18.92 -0.81
C SER A 71 2.15 -18.17 0.20
N PHE A 72 2.71 -17.14 0.84
CA PHE A 72 1.99 -16.27 1.76
C PHE A 72 0.86 -15.48 1.06
N VAL A 73 1.09 -15.03 -0.17
CA VAL A 73 0.05 -14.36 -0.96
C VAL A 73 -1.11 -15.32 -1.25
N VAL A 74 -0.81 -16.56 -1.66
CA VAL A 74 -1.84 -17.60 -1.88
C VAL A 74 -2.62 -17.88 -0.60
N GLU A 75 -1.93 -18.06 0.53
CA GLU A 75 -2.55 -18.31 1.84
C GLU A 75 -3.48 -17.15 2.26
N SER A 76 -3.02 -15.91 2.09
CA SER A 76 -3.80 -14.71 2.40
C SER A 76 -5.05 -14.59 1.54
N LEU A 77 -4.94 -14.90 0.24
CA LEU A 77 -6.06 -14.84 -0.69
C LEU A 77 -7.12 -15.91 -0.45
N ARG A 78 -6.79 -17.03 0.21
CA ARG A 78 -7.78 -18.05 0.61
C ARG A 78 -8.83 -17.53 1.58
N ALA A 79 -8.56 -16.42 2.29
CA ALA A 79 -9.57 -15.75 3.10
C ALA A 79 -10.75 -15.25 2.24
N ILE A 80 -10.49 -14.93 0.97
CA ILE A 80 -11.46 -14.41 0.01
C ILE A 80 -12.01 -15.55 -0.86
N GLU A 81 -11.12 -16.34 -1.46
CA GLU A 81 -11.44 -17.51 -2.28
C GLU A 81 -10.87 -18.79 -1.65
N PRO A 82 -11.64 -19.49 -0.79
CA PRO A 82 -11.16 -20.67 -0.06
C PRO A 82 -10.67 -21.82 -0.94
N ASN A 83 -11.16 -21.92 -2.18
CA ASN A 83 -10.76 -23.00 -3.09
C ASN A 83 -9.45 -22.71 -3.84
N LEU A 84 -8.84 -21.52 -3.65
CA LEU A 84 -7.58 -21.17 -4.30
C LEU A 84 -6.46 -22.13 -3.89
N LYS A 85 -5.96 -22.92 -4.84
CA LYS A 85 -4.88 -23.88 -4.64
C LYS A 85 -3.52 -23.25 -4.87
N SER A 86 -3.37 -22.55 -5.98
CA SER A 86 -2.12 -21.93 -6.40
C SER A 86 -2.38 -20.75 -7.35
N LEU A 87 -1.33 -19.94 -7.53
CA LEU A 87 -1.28 -18.90 -8.55
C LEU A 87 -0.18 -19.24 -9.55
N SER A 88 -0.34 -18.79 -10.79
CA SER A 88 0.68 -18.93 -11.82
C SER A 88 0.60 -17.78 -12.81
N LEU A 89 1.74 -17.46 -13.41
CA LEU A 89 1.76 -16.59 -14.58
C LEU A 89 1.43 -17.40 -15.84
N GLY A 90 0.71 -16.79 -16.77
CA GLY A 90 0.46 -17.32 -18.11
C GLY A 90 0.50 -16.22 -19.14
N VAL A 91 0.41 -16.60 -20.42
CA VAL A 91 0.35 -15.65 -21.54
C VAL A 91 -0.89 -15.95 -22.37
N VAL A 92 -1.72 -14.94 -22.61
CA VAL A 92 -2.91 -15.03 -23.46
C VAL A 92 -2.86 -13.90 -24.47
N ALA A 93 -2.89 -14.24 -25.77
CA ALA A 93 -2.78 -13.28 -26.87
C ALA A 93 -1.57 -12.32 -26.73
N GLY A 94 -0.43 -12.84 -26.25
CA GLY A 94 0.81 -12.06 -26.04
C GLY A 94 0.83 -11.20 -24.78
N MET A 95 -0.23 -11.20 -23.96
CA MET A 95 -0.27 -10.46 -22.71
C MET A 95 -0.02 -11.40 -21.51
N PRO A 96 0.88 -11.03 -20.57
CA PRO A 96 1.04 -11.78 -19.34
C PRO A 96 -0.20 -11.62 -18.47
N LEU A 97 -0.59 -12.70 -17.79
CA LEU A 97 -1.80 -12.77 -17.00
C LEU A 97 -1.59 -13.65 -15.78
N VAL A 98 -1.92 -13.13 -14.60
CA VAL A 98 -1.95 -13.91 -13.37
C VAL A 98 -3.22 -14.78 -13.37
N ARG A 99 -3.06 -16.07 -13.04
CA ARG A 99 -4.14 -17.06 -13.04
C ARG A 99 -4.17 -17.81 -11.71
N GLY A 100 -5.36 -18.13 -11.21
CA GLY A 100 -5.57 -18.95 -10.03
C GLY A 100 -6.14 -20.33 -10.38
N ASP A 101 -5.59 -21.37 -9.77
CA ASP A 101 -6.22 -22.70 -9.76
C ASP A 101 -7.22 -22.77 -8.59
N VAL A 102 -8.50 -22.98 -8.92
CA VAL A 102 -9.59 -23.15 -7.94
C VAL A 102 -10.24 -24.53 -8.03
N GLY A 103 -9.54 -25.51 -8.63
CA GLY A 103 -10.04 -26.88 -8.81
C GLY A 103 -10.92 -27.10 -10.05
N LEU A 104 -10.93 -26.14 -10.98
CA LEU A 104 -11.57 -26.30 -12.29
C LEU A 104 -10.62 -26.99 -13.29
N LYS A 105 -11.16 -27.34 -14.47
CA LYS A 105 -10.37 -27.99 -15.54
C LYS A 105 -9.14 -27.20 -15.95
N HIS A 106 -9.21 -25.87 -15.90
CA HIS A 106 -8.13 -24.95 -16.23
C HIS A 106 -8.08 -23.80 -15.22
N PRO A 107 -6.88 -23.26 -14.90
CA PRO A 107 -6.76 -22.06 -14.07
C PRO A 107 -7.52 -20.88 -14.66
N LEU A 108 -8.19 -20.12 -13.81
CA LEU A 108 -8.93 -18.92 -14.19
C LEU A 108 -8.02 -17.70 -14.17
N ALA A 109 -8.21 -16.79 -15.12
CA ALA A 109 -7.60 -15.48 -15.05
C ALA A 109 -8.09 -14.74 -13.79
N LEU A 110 -7.19 -14.04 -13.10
CA LEU A 110 -7.53 -13.31 -11.87
C LEU A 110 -8.75 -12.38 -12.02
N PRO A 111 -8.94 -11.63 -13.12
CA PRO A 111 -10.15 -10.82 -13.31
C PRO A 111 -11.46 -11.62 -13.28
N PHE A 112 -11.45 -12.89 -13.66
CA PHE A 112 -12.63 -13.76 -13.60
C PHE A 112 -12.90 -14.33 -12.21
N MET A 113 -11.97 -14.15 -11.26
CA MET A 113 -12.14 -14.53 -9.86
C MET A 113 -12.82 -13.42 -9.03
N GLY A 114 -13.11 -12.27 -9.64
CA GLY A 114 -13.85 -11.16 -9.03
C GLY A 114 -12.98 -9.97 -8.59
N GLY A 115 -13.58 -8.78 -8.51
CA GLY A 115 -12.88 -7.52 -8.23
C GLY A 115 -12.12 -7.52 -6.89
N GLY A 116 -12.70 -8.09 -5.84
CA GLY A 116 -12.03 -8.20 -4.53
C GLY A 116 -10.78 -9.09 -4.56
N MET A 117 -10.77 -10.13 -5.40
CA MET A 117 -9.58 -10.97 -5.60
C MET A 117 -8.46 -10.20 -6.29
N VAL A 118 -8.80 -9.44 -7.34
CA VAL A 118 -7.84 -8.55 -8.02
C VAL A 118 -7.30 -7.52 -7.03
N ARG A 119 -8.19 -6.87 -6.27
CA ARG A 119 -7.83 -5.81 -5.33
C ARG A 119 -6.87 -6.28 -4.25
N VAL A 120 -7.18 -7.40 -3.59
CA VAL A 120 -6.33 -7.89 -2.51
C VAL A 120 -5.01 -8.45 -3.04
N MET A 121 -5.00 -9.05 -4.24
CA MET A 121 -3.74 -9.41 -4.91
C MET A 121 -2.87 -8.18 -5.15
N GLU A 122 -3.42 -7.11 -5.71
CA GLU A 122 -2.67 -5.87 -5.98
C GLU A 122 -2.04 -5.28 -4.73
N VAL A 123 -2.78 -5.30 -3.62
CA VAL A 123 -2.30 -4.83 -2.32
C VAL A 123 -1.17 -5.71 -1.82
N LEU A 124 -1.36 -7.03 -1.76
CA LEU A 124 -0.35 -7.95 -1.26
C LEU A 124 0.93 -7.94 -2.11
N LEU A 125 0.79 -7.90 -3.43
CA LEU A 125 1.93 -7.76 -4.33
C LEU A 125 2.62 -6.40 -4.20
N GLY A 126 1.84 -5.32 -4.03
CA GLY A 126 2.39 -3.98 -3.78
C GLY A 126 3.24 -3.93 -2.51
N ILE A 127 2.80 -4.58 -1.44
CA ILE A 127 3.55 -4.70 -0.18
C ILE A 127 4.82 -5.53 -0.39
N GLY A 128 4.71 -6.68 -1.06
CA GLY A 128 5.87 -7.55 -1.34
C GLY A 128 6.93 -6.90 -2.24
N CYS A 129 6.56 -5.87 -3.00
CA CYS A 129 7.47 -5.06 -3.81
C CYS A 129 7.98 -3.79 -3.11
N ALA A 130 7.68 -3.55 -1.84
CA ALA A 130 8.16 -2.36 -1.11
C ALA A 130 8.76 -2.71 0.27
N PRO A 131 9.72 -3.65 0.35
CA PRO A 131 10.37 -3.97 1.62
C PRO A 131 11.12 -2.76 2.17
N ASP A 132 11.03 -2.55 3.49
CA ASP A 132 11.55 -1.35 4.18
C ASP A 132 11.02 -0.02 3.60
N GLY A 133 9.86 -0.08 2.94
CA GLY A 133 9.29 0.99 2.13
C GLY A 133 7.92 1.45 2.61
N LEU A 134 7.14 2.02 1.69
CA LEU A 134 5.76 2.42 1.94
C LEU A 134 4.80 2.05 0.80
N VAL A 135 3.55 1.77 1.16
CA VAL A 135 2.47 1.53 0.21
C VAL A 135 1.31 2.47 0.51
N MET A 136 0.83 3.16 -0.51
CA MET A 136 -0.32 4.05 -0.46
C MET A 136 -1.48 3.44 -1.25
N ILE A 137 -2.60 3.21 -0.59
CA ILE A 137 -3.76 2.51 -1.14
C ILE A 137 -4.96 3.44 -1.11
N ASP A 138 -5.41 3.89 -2.26
CA ASP A 138 -6.60 4.74 -2.36
C ASP A 138 -7.87 3.89 -2.46
N GLU A 139 -8.90 4.12 -1.64
CA GLU A 139 -10.12 3.30 -1.54
C GLU A 139 -9.80 1.81 -1.32
N VAL A 140 -9.15 1.50 -0.19
CA VAL A 140 -8.63 0.16 0.12
C VAL A 140 -9.70 -0.95 0.02
N GLU A 141 -10.95 -0.64 0.33
CA GLU A 141 -12.09 -1.56 0.31
C GLU A 141 -12.65 -1.88 -1.09
N ASN A 142 -12.23 -1.16 -2.14
CA ASN A 142 -12.95 -1.17 -3.40
C ASN A 142 -13.07 -2.60 -3.99
N GLY A 143 -14.30 -3.01 -4.32
CA GLY A 143 -14.62 -4.33 -4.87
C GLY A 143 -14.55 -5.50 -3.86
N ILE A 144 -14.22 -5.24 -2.59
CA ILE A 144 -14.16 -6.26 -1.53
C ILE A 144 -15.53 -6.38 -0.85
N TYR A 145 -16.04 -7.60 -0.75
CA TYR A 145 -17.28 -7.86 -0.03
C TYR A 145 -17.11 -7.61 1.47
N HIS A 146 -18.03 -6.87 2.11
CA HIS A 146 -17.89 -6.38 3.49
C HIS A 146 -17.48 -7.45 4.52
N LYS A 147 -17.99 -8.68 4.40
CA LYS A 147 -17.63 -9.80 5.31
C LYS A 147 -16.17 -10.25 5.21
N LYS A 148 -15.43 -9.78 4.19
CA LYS A 148 -14.02 -10.10 3.96
C LYS A 148 -13.09 -8.96 4.37
N LEU A 149 -13.60 -7.76 4.68
CA LEU A 149 -12.78 -6.59 5.00
C LEU A 149 -11.86 -6.84 6.21
N GLU A 150 -12.37 -7.44 7.29
CA GLU A 150 -11.55 -7.72 8.47
C GLU A 150 -10.42 -8.71 8.15
N SER A 151 -10.72 -9.76 7.38
CA SER A 151 -9.68 -10.71 6.94
C SER A 151 -8.68 -10.07 5.97
N THR A 152 -9.11 -9.13 5.13
CA THR A 152 -8.21 -8.36 4.27
C THR A 152 -7.27 -7.51 5.11
N TRP A 153 -7.76 -6.80 6.12
CA TRP A 153 -6.91 -6.01 7.02
C TRP A 153 -5.89 -6.86 7.75
N LYS A 154 -6.28 -8.04 8.25
CA LYS A 154 -5.33 -9.00 8.87
C LYS A 154 -4.26 -9.47 7.89
N ALA A 155 -4.62 -9.71 6.63
CA ALA A 155 -3.65 -10.08 5.60
C ALA A 155 -2.69 -8.93 5.29
N ILE A 156 -3.19 -7.70 5.18
CA ILE A 156 -2.38 -6.48 4.98
C ILE A 156 -1.40 -6.28 6.15
N ASP A 157 -1.90 -6.39 7.38
CA ASP A 157 -1.12 -6.29 8.62
C ASP A 157 0.05 -7.28 8.62
N ILE A 158 -0.23 -8.57 8.42
CA ILE A 158 0.81 -9.61 8.38
C ILE A 158 1.80 -9.37 7.22
N ALA A 159 1.31 -8.95 6.05
CA ALA A 159 2.17 -8.65 4.90
C ALA A 159 3.11 -7.49 5.21
N SER A 160 2.57 -6.41 5.79
CA SER A 160 3.31 -5.20 6.13
C SER A 160 4.37 -5.45 7.22
N GLU A 161 4.04 -6.27 8.22
CA GLU A 161 4.97 -6.66 9.28
C GLU A 161 6.14 -7.49 8.71
N ARG A 162 5.85 -8.44 7.81
CA ARG A 162 6.88 -9.26 7.16
C ARG A 162 7.82 -8.46 6.27
N ALA A 163 7.30 -7.48 5.55
CA ALA A 163 8.07 -6.65 4.62
C ALA A 163 8.66 -5.39 5.29
N ASN A 164 8.35 -5.15 6.57
CA ASN A 164 8.69 -3.89 7.26
C ASN A 164 8.21 -2.65 6.46
N THR A 165 6.97 -2.71 5.96
CA THR A 165 6.41 -1.71 5.03
C THR A 165 5.35 -0.87 5.73
N GLN A 166 5.44 0.46 5.61
CA GLN A 166 4.40 1.34 6.14
C GLN A 166 3.21 1.44 5.19
N ILE A 167 1.99 1.27 5.70
CA ILE A 167 0.77 1.34 4.89
C ILE A 167 0.01 2.64 5.18
N PHE A 168 -0.30 3.39 4.12
CA PHE A 168 -1.29 4.45 4.13
C PHE A 168 -2.48 4.02 3.29
N ALA A 169 -3.68 4.07 3.87
CA ALA A 169 -4.89 3.67 3.17
C ALA A 169 -5.98 4.73 3.34
N THR A 170 -6.69 5.03 2.26
CA THR A 170 -7.89 5.88 2.31
C THR A 170 -9.13 5.02 2.19
N THR A 171 -10.24 5.49 2.77
CA THR A 171 -11.54 4.85 2.66
C THR A 171 -12.64 5.88 2.85
N HIS A 172 -13.78 5.66 2.20
CA HIS A 172 -15.03 6.38 2.49
C HIS A 172 -16.09 5.43 3.08
N SER A 173 -15.69 4.21 3.46
CA SER A 173 -16.56 3.16 3.98
C SER A 173 -16.45 3.04 5.49
N LEU A 174 -17.55 3.33 6.19
CA LEU A 174 -17.63 3.09 7.64
C LEU A 174 -17.48 1.60 7.98
N GLU A 175 -17.96 0.69 7.11
CA GLU A 175 -17.78 -0.74 7.28
C GLU A 175 -16.29 -1.14 7.22
N CYS A 176 -15.52 -0.49 6.33
CA CYS A 176 -14.08 -0.69 6.23
C CYS A 176 -13.34 -0.18 7.47
N VAL A 177 -13.73 0.99 7.99
CA VAL A 177 -13.19 1.53 9.25
C VAL A 177 -13.48 0.59 10.43
N ARG A 178 -14.72 0.11 10.57
CA ARG A 178 -15.11 -0.87 11.59
C ARG A 178 -14.28 -2.16 11.49
N ALA A 179 -14.12 -2.68 10.26
CA ALA A 179 -13.32 -3.87 10.01
C ALA A 179 -11.84 -3.68 10.33
N ALA A 180 -11.28 -2.48 10.07
CA ALA A 180 -9.90 -2.15 10.43
C ALA A 180 -9.73 -2.16 11.96
N ILE A 181 -10.61 -1.47 12.70
CA ILE A 181 -10.54 -1.40 14.16
C ILE A 181 -10.64 -2.80 14.78
N ALA A 182 -11.55 -3.64 14.28
CA ALA A 182 -11.66 -5.04 14.70
C ALA A 182 -10.36 -5.83 14.45
N ALA A 183 -9.76 -5.68 13.25
CA ALA A 183 -8.52 -6.35 12.88
C ALA A 183 -7.30 -5.92 13.72
N PHE A 184 -7.23 -4.65 14.13
CA PHE A 184 -6.13 -4.08 14.90
C PHE A 184 -6.43 -3.97 16.41
N SER A 185 -7.38 -4.73 16.95
CA SER A 185 -7.70 -4.71 18.38
C SER A 185 -6.65 -5.42 19.26
N GLY A 186 -6.67 -5.15 20.57
CA GLY A 186 -5.82 -5.81 21.55
C GLY A 186 -4.32 -5.54 21.31
N ARG A 187 -3.52 -6.61 21.15
CA ARG A 187 -2.05 -6.48 21.01
C ARG A 187 -1.59 -5.76 19.73
N ARG A 188 -2.47 -5.59 18.74
CA ARG A 188 -2.17 -4.92 17.46
C ARG A 188 -2.54 -3.43 17.47
N SER A 189 -3.16 -2.91 18.54
CA SER A 189 -3.71 -1.55 18.56
C SER A 189 -2.69 -0.45 18.37
N ALA A 190 -1.46 -0.67 18.83
CA ALA A 190 -0.36 0.26 18.65
C ALA A 190 0.03 0.46 17.17
N GLN A 191 -0.27 -0.51 16.30
CA GLN A 191 0.09 -0.52 14.88
C GLN A 191 -0.92 0.23 13.99
N PHE A 192 -2.03 0.71 14.56
CA PHE A 192 -3.11 1.36 13.83
C PHE A 192 -3.35 2.79 14.27
N ARG A 193 -3.56 3.67 13.30
CA ARG A 193 -4.05 5.04 13.50
C ARG A 193 -5.10 5.36 12.44
N LEU A 194 -6.17 6.00 12.87
CA LEU A 194 -7.20 6.54 11.98
C LEU A 194 -7.11 8.06 11.97
N HIS A 195 -7.02 8.65 10.77
CA HIS A 195 -7.03 10.09 10.59
C HIS A 195 -8.31 10.50 9.86
N ARG A 196 -9.26 11.09 10.61
CA ARG A 196 -10.47 11.67 10.03
C ARG A 196 -10.17 13.06 9.50
N LEU A 197 -10.44 13.30 8.22
CA LEU A 197 -10.21 14.60 7.61
C LEU A 197 -11.50 15.44 7.66
N GLU A 198 -11.43 16.62 8.26
CA GLU A 198 -12.57 17.54 8.36
C GLU A 198 -12.20 18.96 7.92
N ARG A 199 -13.19 19.72 7.44
CA ARG A 199 -13.05 21.15 7.17
C ARG A 199 -13.72 21.96 8.26
N LYS A 200 -12.94 22.78 8.97
CA LYS A 200 -13.45 23.72 9.98
C LYS A 200 -12.98 25.14 9.68
N ALA A 201 -13.92 26.06 9.55
CA ALA A 201 -13.66 27.46 9.17
C ALA A 201 -12.78 27.59 7.91
N GLY A 202 -13.08 26.80 6.87
CA GLY A 202 -12.36 26.80 5.59
C GLY A 202 -10.99 26.09 5.58
N LYS A 203 -10.48 25.64 6.73
CA LYS A 203 -9.20 24.94 6.85
C LYS A 203 -9.40 23.42 6.99
N LEU A 204 -8.61 22.65 6.26
CA LEU A 204 -8.54 21.19 6.41
C LEU A 204 -7.79 20.87 7.70
N ARG A 205 -8.32 19.93 8.50
CA ARG A 205 -7.70 19.41 9.71
C ARG A 205 -7.85 17.90 9.76
N ALA A 206 -6.86 17.24 10.35
CA ALA A 206 -6.93 15.82 10.67
C ALA A 206 -7.23 15.64 12.16
N VAL A 207 -8.22 14.81 12.48
CA VAL A 207 -8.46 14.31 13.84
C VAL A 207 -7.93 12.89 13.90
N THR A 208 -7.00 12.65 14.81
CA THR A 208 -6.31 11.36 14.93
C THR A 208 -6.91 10.53 16.06
N TYR A 209 -7.22 9.27 15.74
CA TYR A 209 -7.68 8.28 16.70
C TYR A 209 -6.68 7.12 16.79
N THR A 210 -6.44 6.68 18.01
CA THR A 210 -5.95 5.32 18.31
C THR A 210 -7.05 4.29 18.02
N SER A 211 -6.71 3.01 17.90
CA SER A 211 -7.70 1.93 17.74
C SER A 211 -8.78 1.99 18.82
N GLU A 212 -8.38 2.14 20.09
CA GLU A 212 -9.27 2.19 21.26
C GLU A 212 -10.20 3.41 21.21
N THR A 213 -9.66 4.59 20.90
CA THR A 213 -10.49 5.81 20.80
C THR A 213 -11.42 5.78 19.60
N ALA A 214 -11.04 5.10 18.52
CA ALA A 214 -11.89 4.96 17.34
C ALA A 214 -13.04 3.99 17.63
N ASP A 215 -12.77 2.88 18.32
CA ASP A 215 -13.78 1.92 18.78
C ASP A 215 -14.81 2.57 19.70
N ALA A 216 -14.34 3.29 20.73
CA ALA A 216 -15.23 4.04 21.62
C ALA A 216 -16.08 5.10 20.88
N ALA A 217 -15.50 5.78 19.88
CA ALA A 217 -16.24 6.76 19.08
C ALA A 217 -17.33 6.09 18.22
N LEU A 218 -17.07 4.89 17.69
CA LEU A 218 -18.04 4.11 16.93
C LEU A 218 -19.19 3.58 17.79
N ASP A 219 -18.92 3.19 19.03
CA ASP A 219 -19.93 2.75 20.01
C ASP A 219 -20.86 3.90 20.42
N MET A 220 -20.32 5.12 20.44
CA MET A 220 -21.09 6.35 20.68
C MET A 220 -21.78 6.89 19.42
N GLU A 221 -21.76 6.14 18.31
CA GLU A 221 -22.32 6.53 17.00
C GLU A 221 -21.78 7.88 16.47
N LEU A 222 -20.55 8.25 16.84
CA LEU A 222 -19.90 9.45 16.32
C LEU A 222 -19.39 9.20 14.88
N GLU A 223 -19.50 10.21 14.02
CA GLU A 223 -18.93 10.12 12.66
C GLU A 223 -17.40 10.04 12.78
N VAL A 224 -16.78 8.93 12.38
CA VAL A 224 -15.31 8.76 12.42
C VAL A 224 -14.67 8.76 11.03
N ARG A 225 -15.48 8.89 9.98
CA ARG A 225 -15.07 8.92 8.58
C ARG A 225 -14.81 10.35 8.10
#